data_AF-A0AAV8VJ32-F1
#
_entry.id   AF-A0AAV8VJ32-F1
#
_cell.length_a   1.000
_cell.length_b   1.000
_cell.length_c   1.000
_cell.angle_alpha   90.00
_cell.angle_beta   90.00
_cell.angle_gamma   90.00
#
_symmetry.space_group_name_H-M   'P 1'
#
loop_
_entity.id
_entity.type
_entity.pdbx_description
1 polymer ?
#
loop_
_entity_poly.entity_id
_entity_poly.type
_entity_poly.pdbx_seq_one_letter_code
_entity_poly.pdbx_strand_id
1 'polypeptide(L)'
;MRVTSQHWEEFLSVAERHPALITSKFNGAQGKAKGNALWTSVATKLNSLGFGEKCVAEWRRAVTDWKSKTKAKASRLRLSSSQTGGGPVDATPLTPLENKLLLLMGKKGFEGDEGVKEMGILHHLHNPLNPLVFLSENDFDVLCLCEHWLVYNDLLQVNISNFTLISSYCRELTNSHGGVAIYSQSNVKLTGVNVDNFCVSQHAEFCAAEIDEKNTVIVSVYRSSSAGDITIFKEQLER
;
A
#
# COMPACT_ATOMS: atom_id res chain seq x y z
N MET A 1 19.75 2.06 -19.74
CA MET A 1 19.66 3.53 -19.94
C MET A 1 19.51 4.23 -18.58
N ARG A 2 20.25 5.32 -18.36
CA ARG A 2 20.22 6.12 -17.13
C ARG A 2 19.23 7.27 -17.30
N VAL A 3 18.23 7.34 -16.42
CA VAL A 3 17.28 8.46 -16.41
C VAL A 3 17.98 9.71 -15.84
N THR A 4 17.76 10.85 -16.49
CA THR A 4 18.38 12.16 -16.15
C THR A 4 17.35 13.16 -15.64
N SER A 5 17.79 14.31 -15.11
CA SER A 5 16.90 15.39 -14.66
C SER A 5 15.98 15.91 -15.76
N GLN A 6 16.46 16.00 -17.01
CA GLN A 6 15.67 16.47 -18.16
C GLN A 6 14.45 15.57 -18.44
N HIS A 7 14.58 14.25 -18.24
CA HIS A 7 13.42 13.35 -18.36
C HIS A 7 12.36 13.68 -17.30
N TRP A 8 12.78 14.00 -16.08
CA TRP A 8 11.88 14.34 -14.99
C TRP A 8 11.24 15.71 -15.16
N GLU A 9 11.98 16.70 -15.66
CA GLU A 9 11.44 18.01 -16.04
C GLU A 9 10.33 17.86 -17.09
N GLU A 10 10.60 17.11 -18.14
CA GLU A 10 9.64 16.87 -19.22
C GLU A 10 8.43 16.07 -18.71
N PHE A 11 8.66 15.00 -17.95
CA PHE A 11 7.58 14.22 -17.34
C PHE A 11 6.69 15.09 -16.44
N LEU A 12 7.27 15.93 -15.58
CA LEU A 12 6.52 16.81 -14.69
C LEU A 12 5.71 17.86 -15.49
N SER A 13 6.25 18.38 -16.59
CA SER A 13 5.50 19.30 -17.49
C SER A 13 4.25 18.64 -18.08
N VAL A 14 4.31 17.35 -18.41
CA VAL A 14 3.12 16.61 -18.86
C VAL A 14 2.18 16.32 -17.68
N ALA A 15 2.72 15.94 -16.53
CA ALA A 15 1.95 15.64 -15.32
C ALA A 15 1.18 16.84 -14.77
N GLU A 16 1.70 18.06 -14.89
CA GLU A 16 1.00 19.31 -14.54
C GLU A 16 -0.30 19.49 -15.32
N ARG A 17 -0.26 19.16 -16.62
CA ARG A 17 -1.43 19.26 -17.51
C ARG A 17 -2.36 18.06 -17.41
N HIS A 18 -1.83 16.94 -16.90
CA HIS A 18 -2.57 15.69 -16.77
C HIS A 18 -2.31 15.03 -15.39
N PRO A 19 -2.93 15.53 -14.29
CA PRO A 19 -2.73 15.01 -12.94
C PRO A 19 -3.04 13.51 -12.77
N ALA A 20 -3.87 12.95 -13.65
CA ALA A 20 -4.15 11.51 -13.73
C ALA A 20 -2.89 10.64 -13.95
N LEU A 21 -1.81 11.19 -14.53
CA LEU A 21 -0.51 10.51 -14.66
C LEU A 21 0.14 10.23 -13.30
N ILE A 22 -0.04 11.14 -12.34
CA ILE A 22 0.53 11.00 -11.00
C ILE A 22 -0.35 10.12 -10.13
N THR A 23 -1.66 10.30 -10.21
CA THR A 23 -2.62 9.56 -9.35
C THR A 23 -2.96 8.17 -9.89
N SER A 24 -2.64 7.89 -11.16
CA SER A 24 -3.10 6.70 -11.90
C SER A 24 -4.63 6.56 -11.97
N LYS A 25 -5.38 7.62 -11.65
CA LYS A 25 -6.85 7.63 -11.64
C LYS A 25 -7.38 8.11 -13.01
N PHE A 26 -7.57 7.18 -13.92
CA PHE A 26 -8.22 7.42 -15.21
C PHE A 26 -9.67 6.91 -15.14
N ASN A 27 -10.62 7.82 -14.88
CA ASN A 27 -12.02 7.46 -14.64
C ASN A 27 -12.82 7.27 -15.95
N GLY A 28 -13.90 6.48 -15.85
CA GLY A 28 -14.89 6.24 -16.92
C GLY A 28 -14.57 5.04 -17.82
N ALA A 29 -15.53 4.65 -18.67
CA ALA A 29 -15.45 3.45 -19.52
C ALA A 29 -14.23 3.42 -20.45
N GLN A 30 -13.69 4.59 -20.83
CA GLN A 30 -12.50 4.72 -21.67
C GLN A 30 -11.21 5.01 -20.87
N GLY A 31 -11.24 4.95 -19.54
CA GLY A 31 -10.13 5.32 -18.67
C GLY A 31 -8.84 4.54 -18.97
N LYS A 32 -8.95 3.21 -19.14
CA LYS A 32 -7.82 2.33 -19.49
C LYS A 32 -7.19 2.71 -20.83
N ALA A 33 -8.01 2.93 -21.86
CA ALA A 33 -7.54 3.31 -23.20
C ALA A 33 -6.87 4.69 -23.17
N LYS A 34 -7.48 5.68 -22.50
CA LYS A 34 -6.91 7.02 -22.32
C LYS A 34 -5.58 6.98 -21.57
N GLY A 35 -5.50 6.20 -20.49
CA GLY A 35 -4.27 6.02 -19.72
C GLY A 35 -3.15 5.39 -20.55
N ASN A 36 -3.47 4.37 -21.36
CA ASN A 36 -2.49 3.77 -22.26
C ASN A 36 -2.02 4.75 -23.34
N ALA A 37 -2.94 5.45 -24.01
CA ALA A 37 -2.59 6.45 -25.02
C ALA A 37 -1.71 7.58 -24.46
N LEU A 38 -2.04 8.09 -23.27
CA LEU A 38 -1.26 9.13 -22.61
C LEU A 38 0.14 8.65 -22.25
N TRP A 39 0.27 7.44 -21.70
CA TRP A 39 1.57 6.86 -21.39
C TRP A 39 2.41 6.55 -22.63
N THR A 40 1.79 6.19 -23.76
CA THR A 40 2.48 6.08 -25.05
C THR A 40 3.05 7.43 -25.47
N SER A 41 2.26 8.50 -25.40
CA SER A 41 2.72 9.86 -25.71
C SER A 41 3.87 10.31 -24.80
N VAL A 42 3.78 10.04 -23.50
CA VAL A 42 4.86 10.31 -22.53
C VAL A 42 6.13 9.54 -22.92
N ALA A 43 6.03 8.24 -23.19
CA ALA A 43 7.19 7.42 -23.56
C ALA A 43 7.87 7.93 -24.83
N THR A 44 7.09 8.27 -25.87
CA THR A 44 7.61 8.88 -27.10
C THR A 44 8.35 10.19 -26.79
N LYS A 45 7.75 11.07 -25.98
CA LYS A 45 8.36 12.36 -25.66
C LYS A 45 9.67 12.20 -24.87
N LEU A 46 9.69 11.32 -23.88
CA LEU A 46 10.89 11.04 -23.09
C LEU A 46 12.00 10.39 -23.92
N ASN A 47 11.67 9.43 -24.79
CA ASN A 47 12.67 8.79 -25.66
C ASN A 47 13.23 9.78 -26.71
N SER A 48 12.44 10.77 -27.14
CA SER A 48 12.89 11.78 -28.11
C SER A 48 14.03 12.69 -27.61
N LEU A 49 14.33 12.67 -26.30
CA LEU A 49 15.43 13.42 -25.71
C LEU A 49 16.82 12.85 -26.08
N GLY A 50 16.89 11.64 -26.68
CA GLY A 50 18.14 11.10 -27.24
C GLY A 50 19.08 10.43 -26.23
N PHE A 51 18.64 10.20 -24.99
CA PHE A 51 19.44 9.57 -23.93
C PHE A 51 19.26 8.04 -23.82
N GLY A 52 18.71 7.43 -24.87
CA GLY A 52 18.33 6.02 -24.95
C GLY A 52 16.82 5.81 -24.85
N GLU A 53 16.39 4.56 -25.01
CA GLU A 53 14.97 4.23 -25.15
C GLU A 53 14.47 3.31 -24.03
N LYS A 54 13.22 3.52 -23.63
CA LYS A 54 12.45 2.67 -22.72
C LYS A 54 11.07 2.43 -23.28
N CYS A 55 10.52 1.24 -23.05
CA CYS A 55 9.12 0.98 -23.35
C CYS A 55 8.20 1.62 -22.30
N VAL A 56 6.89 1.68 -22.60
CA VAL A 56 5.89 2.27 -21.70
C VAL A 56 5.91 1.63 -20.30
N ALA A 57 6.06 0.31 -20.21
CA ALA A 57 6.08 -0.41 -18.93
C ALA A 57 7.31 -0.01 -18.09
N GLU A 58 8.47 0.17 -18.71
CA GLU A 58 9.68 0.62 -18.03
C GLU A 58 9.59 2.07 -17.57
N TRP A 59 8.98 2.96 -18.36
CA TRP A 59 8.75 4.35 -17.95
C TRP A 59 7.78 4.44 -16.77
N ARG A 60 6.69 3.66 -16.80
CA ARG A 60 5.77 3.54 -15.67
C ARG A 60 6.50 3.07 -14.41
N ARG A 61 7.34 2.04 -14.51
CA ARG A 61 8.14 1.55 -13.39
C ARG A 61 9.10 2.61 -12.87
N ALA A 62 9.84 3.30 -13.75
CA ALA A 62 10.78 4.33 -13.37
C ALA A 62 10.10 5.49 -12.61
N VAL A 63 8.92 5.92 -13.06
CA VAL A 63 8.12 6.94 -12.38
C VAL A 63 7.61 6.45 -11.03
N THR A 64 7.11 5.20 -10.95
CA THR A 64 6.70 4.59 -9.68
C THR A 64 7.84 4.54 -8.67
N ASP A 65 9.02 4.08 -9.09
CA ASP A 65 10.21 4.00 -8.24
C ASP A 65 10.64 5.40 -7.78
N TRP A 66 10.59 6.39 -8.67
CA TRP A 66 10.93 7.77 -8.33
C TRP A 66 9.97 8.35 -7.28
N LYS A 67 8.65 8.19 -7.47
CA LYS A 67 7.64 8.59 -6.47
C LYS A 67 7.89 7.95 -5.11
N SER A 68 8.13 6.64 -5.07
CA SER A 68 8.39 5.89 -3.83
C SER A 68 9.63 6.41 -3.11
N LYS A 69 10.74 6.62 -3.85
CA LYS A 69 11.98 7.17 -3.30
C LYS A 69 11.80 8.59 -2.77
N THR A 70 11.08 9.44 -3.51
CA THR A 70 10.79 10.81 -3.10
C THR A 70 9.92 10.85 -1.83
N LYS A 71 8.87 10.02 -1.75
CA LYS A 71 8.04 9.89 -0.52
C LYS A 71 8.87 9.41 0.67
N ALA A 72 9.70 8.39 0.50
CA ALA A 72 10.57 7.89 1.56
C ALA A 72 11.59 8.94 2.03
N LYS A 73 12.13 9.75 1.10
CA LYS A 73 13.03 10.86 1.43
C LYS A 73 12.31 11.98 2.20
N ALA A 74 11.12 12.38 1.75
CA ALA A 74 10.30 13.38 2.44
C ALA A 74 9.91 12.92 3.86
N SER A 75 9.53 11.65 4.03
CA SER A 75 9.22 11.07 5.34
C SER A 75 10.42 11.08 6.28
N ARG A 76 11.61 10.72 5.81
CA ARG A 76 12.84 10.77 6.62
C ARG A 76 13.16 12.18 7.10
N LEU A 77 13.03 13.17 6.21
CA LEU A 77 13.25 14.58 6.55
C LEU A 77 12.28 15.06 7.64
N ARG A 78 11.00 14.68 7.55
CA ARG A 78 9.98 14.98 8.57
C ARG A 78 10.29 14.35 9.93
N LEU A 79 10.74 13.10 9.94
CA LEU A 79 11.13 12.42 11.17
C LEU A 79 12.36 13.08 11.80
N SER A 80 13.36 13.45 10.98
CA SER A 80 14.55 14.17 11.48
C SER A 80 14.22 15.57 12.00
N SER A 81 13.26 16.29 11.40
CA SER A 81 12.82 17.59 11.92
C SER A 81 12.00 17.49 13.22
N SER A 82 11.51 16.30 13.56
CA SER A 82 10.72 16.04 14.76
C SER A 82 11.55 15.50 15.94
N GLN A 83 12.81 15.10 15.72
CA GLN A 83 13.72 14.68 16.78
C GLN A 83 14.46 15.89 17.38
N THR A 84 14.27 16.17 18.66
CA THR A 84 14.92 17.27 19.40
C THR A 84 16.27 16.88 20.03
N GLY A 85 16.84 15.72 19.65
CA GLY A 85 18.08 15.17 20.22
C GLY A 85 19.30 15.27 19.29
N GLY A 86 20.07 16.36 19.43
CA GLY A 86 21.51 16.58 19.21
C GLY A 86 22.41 15.70 18.31
N GLY A 87 21.93 15.03 17.27
CA GLY A 87 22.77 14.32 16.29
C GLY A 87 22.90 15.08 14.95
N PRO A 88 24.04 15.03 14.24
CA PRO A 88 24.18 15.67 12.93
C PRO A 88 23.18 15.06 11.94
N VAL A 89 22.32 15.92 11.38
CA VAL A 89 21.29 15.53 10.43
C VAL A 89 21.92 15.43 9.04
N ASP A 90 22.42 14.25 8.66
CA ASP A 90 22.88 13.97 7.29
C ASP A 90 21.71 13.71 6.31
N ALA A 91 20.65 14.50 6.42
CA ALA A 91 19.48 14.38 5.56
C ALA A 91 19.66 15.26 4.32
N THR A 92 20.00 14.64 3.18
CA THR A 92 20.06 15.35 1.90
C THR A 92 18.71 16.02 1.61
N PRO A 93 18.66 17.34 1.33
CA PRO A 93 17.41 18.04 1.07
C PRO A 93 16.73 17.54 -0.22
N LEU A 94 15.40 17.71 -0.29
CA LEU A 94 14.62 17.44 -1.50
C LEU A 94 15.06 18.39 -2.62
N THR A 95 15.30 17.83 -3.81
CA THR A 95 15.60 18.60 -5.01
C THR A 95 14.36 19.36 -5.50
N PRO A 96 14.50 20.39 -6.36
CA PRO A 96 13.35 21.11 -6.90
C PRO A 96 12.34 20.21 -7.62
N LEU A 97 12.80 19.20 -8.35
CA LEU A 97 11.95 18.24 -9.05
C LEU A 97 11.21 17.31 -8.09
N GLU A 98 11.86 16.89 -7.00
CA GLU A 98 11.22 16.10 -5.94
C GLU A 98 10.12 16.90 -5.23
N ASN A 99 10.38 18.17 -4.93
CA ASN A 99 9.35 19.05 -4.33
C ASN A 99 8.16 19.25 -5.27
N LYS A 100 8.42 19.48 -6.57
CA LYS A 100 7.38 19.61 -7.59
C LYS A 100 6.56 18.32 -7.75
N LEU A 101 7.21 17.15 -7.69
CA LEU A 101 6.53 15.86 -7.70
C LEU A 101 5.60 15.68 -6.49
N LEU A 102 6.08 15.98 -5.28
CA LEU A 102 5.28 15.88 -4.05
C LEU A 102 4.06 16.81 -4.09
N LEU A 103 4.22 18.02 -4.61
CA LEU A 103 3.12 18.96 -4.79
C LEU A 103 2.03 18.39 -5.71
N LEU A 104 2.42 17.78 -6.84
CA LEU A 104 1.48 17.15 -7.78
C LEU A 104 0.82 15.89 -7.22
N MET A 105 1.48 15.18 -6.29
CA MET A 105 0.88 14.03 -5.59
C MET A 105 -0.20 14.46 -4.58
N GLY A 106 -0.12 15.69 -4.08
CA GLY A 106 -0.97 16.20 -3.01
C GLY A 106 -0.55 15.69 -1.63
N LYS A 107 -0.81 16.49 -0.59
CA LYS A 107 -0.45 16.22 0.81
C LYS A 107 -0.83 14.82 1.29
N LYS A 108 -2.09 14.41 1.09
CA LYS A 108 -2.58 13.06 1.43
C LYS A 108 -1.80 11.92 0.75
N GLY A 109 -1.23 12.15 -0.44
CA GLY A 109 -0.48 11.13 -1.17
C GLY A 109 0.83 10.74 -0.50
N PHE A 110 1.43 11.63 0.29
CA PHE A 110 2.71 11.37 0.94
C PHE A 110 2.73 11.54 2.47
N GLU A 111 1.82 12.32 3.05
CA GLU A 111 1.76 12.57 4.50
C GLU A 111 0.99 11.49 5.27
N GLY A 112 0.16 10.69 4.58
CA GLY A 112 -0.85 9.81 5.19
C GLY A 112 -2.18 10.55 5.37
N ASP A 113 -3.21 9.88 5.88
CA ASP A 113 -4.42 10.57 6.36
C ASP A 113 -4.22 10.95 7.83
N GLU A 114 -4.52 12.19 8.22
CA GLU A 114 -4.24 12.70 9.58
C GLU A 114 -5.00 11.92 10.68
N GLY A 115 -6.13 11.30 10.33
CA GLY A 115 -6.89 10.43 11.24
C GLY A 115 -6.37 8.99 11.33
N VAL A 116 -5.40 8.61 10.50
CA VAL A 116 -4.84 7.25 10.46
C VAL A 116 -3.42 7.29 11.03
N LYS A 117 -3.25 6.78 12.24
CA LYS A 117 -1.93 6.61 12.86
C LYS A 117 -1.16 5.51 12.14
N GLU A 118 -0.35 5.89 11.15
CA GLU A 118 0.59 4.98 10.49
C GLU A 118 1.77 4.67 11.42
N MET A 119 1.79 3.47 12.01
CA MET A 119 2.93 2.98 12.78
C MET A 119 3.73 2.05 11.87
N GLY A 120 4.83 2.54 11.30
CA GLY A 120 5.65 1.76 10.37
C GLY A 120 6.11 0.43 10.99
N ILE A 121 6.37 -0.57 10.14
CA ILE A 121 6.98 -1.83 10.58
C ILE A 121 8.32 -1.47 11.26
N LEU A 122 8.42 -1.76 12.56
CA LEU A 122 9.50 -1.33 13.45
C LEU A 122 10.84 -2.03 13.12
N HIS A 123 11.40 -1.77 11.94
CA HIS A 123 12.68 -2.38 11.50
C HIS A 123 13.93 -1.75 12.16
N HIS A 124 13.79 -0.69 12.97
CA HIS A 124 14.94 0.09 13.47
C HIS A 124 14.98 0.31 14.98
N LEU A 125 14.24 -0.44 15.79
CA LEU A 125 14.48 -0.48 17.23
C LEU A 125 15.24 -1.77 17.55
N HIS A 126 16.38 -1.63 18.22
CA HIS A 126 17.21 -2.72 18.77
C HIS A 126 16.46 -3.61 19.80
N ASN A 127 15.17 -3.37 19.97
CA ASN A 127 14.24 -4.24 20.67
C ASN A 127 12.96 -4.23 19.81
N PRO A 128 12.65 -5.28 19.04
CA PRO A 128 11.38 -5.35 18.34
C PRO A 128 10.31 -5.32 19.43
N LEU A 129 9.60 -4.19 19.56
CA LEU A 129 8.43 -4.12 20.42
C LEU A 129 7.56 -5.31 20.02
N ASN A 130 7.45 -6.27 20.92
CA ASN A 130 6.68 -7.49 20.73
C ASN A 130 5.28 -7.04 20.26
N PRO A 131 4.72 -7.59 19.17
CA PRO A 131 3.39 -7.24 18.70
C PRO A 131 2.33 -7.21 19.82
N LEU A 132 2.50 -8.02 20.85
CA LEU A 132 1.65 -8.01 22.06
C LEU A 132 1.78 -6.73 22.89
N VAL A 133 2.99 -6.17 23.03
CA VAL A 133 3.21 -4.88 23.71
C VAL A 133 2.52 -3.77 22.91
N PHE A 134 2.66 -3.78 21.58
CA PHE A 134 1.99 -2.81 20.72
C PHE A 134 0.46 -2.84 20.86
N LEU A 135 -0.13 -4.04 20.87
CA LEU A 135 -1.56 -4.23 21.09
C LEU A 135 -2.00 -3.81 22.51
N SER A 136 -1.12 -3.93 23.51
CA SER A 136 -1.45 -3.50 24.88
C SER A 136 -1.34 -1.98 25.09
N GLU A 137 -0.49 -1.29 24.33
CA GLU A 137 -0.28 0.16 24.43
C GLU A 137 -1.27 0.98 23.61
N ASN A 138 -2.08 0.34 22.76
CA ASN A 138 -3.02 1.01 21.87
C ASN A 138 -4.42 0.37 22.01
N ASP A 139 -5.44 1.21 21.98
CA ASP A 139 -6.83 0.76 22.12
C ASP A 139 -7.43 0.50 20.72
N PHE A 140 -7.51 -0.77 20.32
CA PHE A 140 -8.05 -1.18 19.03
C PHE A 140 -9.30 -2.03 19.22
N ASP A 141 -10.43 -1.64 18.63
CA ASP A 141 -11.65 -2.45 18.70
C ASP A 141 -11.59 -3.70 17.82
N VAL A 142 -10.97 -3.59 16.64
CA VAL A 142 -10.90 -4.64 15.62
C VAL A 142 -9.49 -4.69 15.03
N LEU A 143 -8.95 -5.90 14.87
CA LEU A 143 -7.67 -6.14 14.21
C LEU A 143 -7.89 -6.86 12.89
N CYS A 144 -7.40 -6.28 11.80
CA CYS A 144 -7.30 -6.93 10.50
C CYS A 144 -5.84 -7.34 10.26
N LEU A 145 -5.57 -8.64 10.25
CA LEU A 145 -4.26 -9.18 9.94
C LEU A 145 -4.22 -9.63 8.48
N CYS A 146 -3.15 -9.27 7.80
CA CYS A 146 -2.80 -9.73 6.46
C CYS A 146 -1.43 -10.39 6.53
N GLU A 147 -1.20 -11.44 5.73
CA GLU A 147 0.07 -12.15 5.69
C GLU A 147 0.46 -12.78 7.03
N HIS A 148 -0.49 -13.43 7.72
CA HIS A 148 -0.20 -14.08 9.01
C HIS A 148 0.59 -15.39 8.86
N TRP A 149 0.62 -16.00 7.66
CA TRP A 149 1.42 -17.18 7.29
C TRP A 149 1.14 -18.47 8.07
N LEU A 150 -0.04 -18.56 8.69
CA LEU A 150 -0.47 -19.73 9.43
C LEU A 150 -1.46 -20.54 8.61
N VAL A 151 -1.45 -21.86 8.79
CA VAL A 151 -2.57 -22.70 8.39
C VAL A 151 -3.68 -22.61 9.44
N TYR A 152 -4.89 -23.01 9.07
CA TYR A 152 -6.08 -22.81 9.92
C TYR A 152 -5.94 -23.38 11.34
N ASN A 153 -5.39 -24.59 11.49
CA ASN A 153 -5.20 -25.22 12.79
C ASN A 153 -4.23 -24.47 13.70
N ASP A 154 -3.19 -23.87 13.12
CA ASP A 154 -2.22 -23.07 13.86
C ASP A 154 -2.83 -21.70 14.24
N LEU A 155 -3.62 -21.11 13.33
CA LEU A 155 -4.33 -19.86 13.57
C LEU A 155 -5.31 -19.97 14.77
N LEU A 156 -6.01 -21.11 14.90
CA LEU A 156 -6.90 -21.37 16.02
C LEU A 156 -6.19 -21.41 17.39
N GLN A 157 -4.87 -21.64 17.41
CA GLN A 157 -4.07 -21.65 18.63
C GLN A 157 -3.51 -20.27 18.97
N VAL A 158 -3.63 -19.29 18.08
CA VAL A 158 -3.16 -17.93 18.32
C VAL A 158 -4.06 -17.26 19.34
N ASN A 159 -3.49 -16.96 20.50
CA ASN A 159 -4.15 -16.19 21.54
C ASN A 159 -3.65 -14.74 21.51
N ILE A 160 -4.55 -13.80 21.22
CA ILE A 160 -4.31 -12.37 21.32
C ILE A 160 -5.17 -11.86 22.47
N SER A 161 -4.53 -11.37 23.55
CA SER A 161 -5.23 -10.92 24.76
C SER A 161 -6.37 -9.95 24.45
N ASN A 162 -7.57 -10.24 24.94
CA ASN A 162 -8.82 -9.50 24.75
C ASN A 162 -9.43 -9.54 23.33
N PHE A 163 -8.84 -10.29 22.40
CA PHE A 163 -9.33 -10.42 21.04
C PHE A 163 -9.82 -11.83 20.73
N THR A 164 -10.93 -11.92 20.01
CA THR A 164 -11.51 -13.18 19.51
C THR A 164 -11.41 -13.22 18.00
N LEU A 165 -10.97 -14.36 17.44
CA LEU A 165 -10.96 -14.57 15.99
C LEU A 165 -12.41 -14.65 15.47
N ILE A 166 -12.75 -13.82 14.48
CA ILE A 166 -14.10 -13.72 13.91
C ILE A 166 -14.19 -14.39 12.54
N SER A 167 -13.22 -14.12 11.67
CA SER A 167 -13.23 -14.60 10.28
C SER A 167 -11.81 -14.70 9.77
N SER A 168 -11.52 -15.70 8.94
CA SER A 168 -10.18 -15.91 8.41
C SER A 168 -10.19 -16.66 7.09
N TYR A 169 -9.18 -16.40 6.28
CA TYR A 169 -8.79 -17.27 5.18
C TYR A 169 -7.34 -17.69 5.38
N CYS A 170 -7.10 -19.00 5.33
CA CYS A 170 -5.75 -19.56 5.39
C CYS A 170 -5.47 -20.33 4.11
N ARG A 171 -4.22 -20.28 3.64
CA ARG A 171 -3.79 -21.17 2.57
C ARG A 171 -3.64 -22.60 3.10
N GLU A 172 -3.91 -23.58 2.24
CA GLU A 172 -3.88 -25.00 2.63
C GLU A 172 -2.46 -25.55 2.83
N LEU A 173 -1.47 -25.01 2.11
CA LEU A 173 -0.09 -25.52 2.14
C LEU A 173 0.72 -24.90 3.28
N THR A 174 1.39 -25.75 4.06
CA THR A 174 2.40 -25.33 5.03
C THR A 174 3.55 -24.62 4.33
N ASN A 175 4.10 -23.56 4.96
CA ASN A 175 5.11 -22.65 4.39
C ASN A 175 4.65 -21.79 3.20
N SER A 176 3.34 -21.66 2.98
CA SER A 176 2.83 -20.69 2.00
C SER A 176 2.58 -19.32 2.66
N HIS A 177 3.29 -18.29 2.19
CA HIS A 177 3.18 -16.93 2.72
C HIS A 177 1.89 -16.25 2.24
N GLY A 178 0.89 -16.16 3.11
CA GLY A 178 -0.38 -15.47 2.87
C GLY A 178 -1.30 -15.54 4.09
N GLY A 179 -2.60 -15.50 3.85
CA GLY A 179 -3.64 -15.58 4.85
C GLY A 179 -4.10 -14.23 5.37
N VAL A 180 -5.38 -14.14 5.72
CA VAL A 180 -6.01 -12.96 6.32
C VAL A 180 -6.88 -13.37 7.49
N ALA A 181 -6.96 -12.52 8.51
CA ALA A 181 -7.79 -12.76 9.70
C ALA A 181 -8.38 -11.45 10.23
N ILE A 182 -9.58 -11.53 10.80
CA ILE A 182 -10.24 -10.45 11.54
C ILE A 182 -10.43 -10.93 12.97
N TYR A 183 -9.97 -10.12 13.93
CA TYR A 183 -10.23 -10.30 15.35
C TYR A 183 -11.03 -9.13 15.90
N SER A 184 -11.88 -9.38 16.89
CA SER A 184 -12.65 -8.35 17.58
C SER A 184 -12.38 -8.37 19.08
N GLN A 185 -12.32 -7.20 19.70
CA GLN A 185 -12.45 -7.09 21.15
C GLN A 185 -13.89 -7.40 21.59
N SER A 186 -14.05 -7.79 22.86
CA SER A 186 -15.35 -8.15 23.44
C SER A 186 -16.35 -6.98 23.51
N ASN A 187 -15.88 -5.74 23.48
CA ASN A 187 -16.70 -4.52 23.48
C ASN A 187 -17.36 -4.23 22.13
N VAL A 188 -16.91 -4.86 21.03
CA VAL A 188 -17.50 -4.69 19.70
C VAL A 188 -17.96 -6.05 19.17
N LYS A 189 -19.26 -6.14 18.91
CA LYS A 189 -19.87 -7.36 18.40
C LYS A 189 -19.77 -7.41 16.88
N LEU A 190 -19.02 -8.39 16.39
CA LEU A 190 -18.85 -8.68 14.97
C LEU A 190 -19.41 -10.07 14.66
N THR A 191 -20.04 -10.19 13.49
CA THR A 191 -20.50 -11.46 12.92
C THR A 191 -19.69 -11.77 11.66
N GLY A 192 -19.08 -12.96 11.60
CA GLY A 192 -18.33 -13.39 10.42
C GLY A 192 -19.22 -13.54 9.18
N VAL A 193 -18.75 -12.99 8.05
CA VAL A 193 -19.42 -13.11 6.75
C VAL A 193 -18.64 -14.11 5.91
N ASN A 194 -19.32 -15.15 5.41
CA ASN A 194 -18.68 -16.15 4.55
C ASN A 194 -18.41 -15.54 3.16
N VAL A 195 -17.14 -15.41 2.83
CA VAL A 195 -16.64 -14.89 1.55
C VAL A 195 -15.70 -15.89 0.85
N ASP A 196 -15.67 -17.14 1.30
CA ASP A 196 -14.69 -18.14 0.86
C ASP A 196 -14.78 -18.42 -0.64
N ASN A 197 -15.99 -18.33 -1.21
CA ASN A 197 -16.23 -18.51 -2.65
C ASN A 197 -15.59 -17.44 -3.54
N PHE A 198 -15.15 -16.33 -2.97
CA PHE A 198 -14.41 -15.28 -3.66
C PHE A 198 -12.90 -15.43 -3.48
N CYS A 199 -12.45 -16.31 -2.59
CA CYS A 199 -11.05 -16.52 -2.32
C CYS A 199 -10.40 -17.42 -3.37
N VAL A 200 -9.29 -16.95 -3.92
CA VAL A 200 -8.39 -17.70 -4.79
C VAL A 200 -6.99 -17.57 -4.21
N SER A 201 -6.47 -18.66 -3.63
CA SER A 201 -5.15 -18.69 -2.97
C SER A 201 -4.10 -17.94 -3.78
N GLN A 202 -3.31 -17.07 -3.13
CA GLN A 202 -2.29 -16.20 -3.75
C GLN A 202 -2.81 -15.01 -4.58
N HIS A 203 -3.96 -15.15 -5.22
CA HIS A 203 -4.52 -14.15 -6.13
C HIS A 203 -5.52 -13.21 -5.46
N ALA A 204 -6.36 -13.72 -4.57
CA ALA A 204 -7.44 -12.98 -3.93
C ALA A 204 -7.77 -13.65 -2.60
N GLU A 205 -7.36 -13.05 -1.48
CA GLU A 205 -7.55 -13.63 -0.16
C GLU A 205 -8.38 -12.67 0.68
N PHE A 206 -9.55 -13.13 1.10
CA PHE A 206 -10.54 -12.31 1.79
C PHE A 206 -11.01 -12.98 3.06
N CYS A 207 -11.27 -12.18 4.08
CA CYS A 207 -12.18 -12.53 5.15
C CYS A 207 -12.99 -11.30 5.53
N ALA A 208 -14.22 -11.52 5.98
CA ALA A 208 -15.15 -10.43 6.24
C ALA A 208 -15.92 -10.62 7.54
N ALA A 209 -16.29 -9.50 8.15
CA ALA A 209 -17.13 -9.46 9.33
C ALA A 209 -18.04 -8.22 9.29
N GLU A 210 -19.30 -8.40 9.64
CA GLU A 210 -20.28 -7.32 9.83
C GLU A 210 -20.23 -6.83 11.27
N ILE A 211 -20.34 -5.52 11.48
CA ILE A 211 -20.49 -4.94 12.82
C ILE A 211 -21.98 -4.91 13.14
N ASP A 212 -22.47 -5.73 14.07
CA ASP A 212 -23.92 -5.95 14.29
C ASP A 212 -24.75 -4.66 14.48
N GLU A 213 -24.18 -3.64 15.12
CA GLU A 213 -24.88 -2.40 15.47
C GLU A 213 -24.65 -1.26 14.45
N LYS A 214 -23.91 -1.53 13.38
CA LYS A 214 -23.58 -0.54 12.34
C LYS A 214 -23.86 -1.15 10.97
N ASN A 215 -24.38 -0.36 10.04
CA ASN A 215 -24.51 -0.80 8.64
C ASN A 215 -23.14 -0.78 7.94
N THR A 216 -22.19 -1.57 8.47
CA THR A 216 -20.77 -1.53 8.13
C THR A 216 -20.20 -2.95 8.11
N VAL A 217 -19.57 -3.31 7.01
CA VAL A 217 -18.80 -4.55 6.85
C VAL A 217 -17.32 -4.21 6.80
N ILE A 218 -16.52 -4.96 7.55
CA ILE A 218 -15.07 -4.95 7.52
C ILE A 218 -14.62 -6.10 6.63
N VAL A 219 -13.73 -5.81 5.69
CA VAL A 219 -13.11 -6.82 4.83
C VAL A 219 -11.61 -6.70 4.96
N SER A 220 -10.95 -7.77 5.40
CA SER A 220 -9.49 -7.90 5.32
C SER A 220 -9.14 -8.53 3.98
N VAL A 221 -8.20 -7.91 3.28
CA VAL A 221 -7.92 -8.20 1.87
C VAL A 221 -6.41 -8.34 1.67
N TYR A 222 -6.02 -9.43 1.01
CA TYR A 222 -4.64 -9.62 0.59
C TYR A 222 -4.53 -10.18 -0.83
N ARG A 223 -3.48 -9.73 -1.52
CA ARG A 223 -3.00 -10.28 -2.80
C ARG A 223 -1.48 -10.32 -2.75
N SER A 224 -0.90 -11.46 -3.10
CA SER A 224 0.55 -11.57 -3.21
C SER A 224 1.11 -10.56 -4.21
N SER A 225 2.07 -9.74 -3.76
CA SER A 225 2.71 -8.73 -4.62
C SER A 225 3.63 -9.33 -5.66
N SER A 226 4.20 -10.52 -5.39
CA SER A 226 5.17 -11.21 -6.24
C SER A 226 4.54 -12.20 -7.20
N ALA A 227 3.51 -12.93 -6.77
CA ALA A 227 2.92 -14.03 -7.55
C ALA A 227 1.41 -13.88 -7.83
N GLY A 228 0.72 -12.95 -7.15
CA GLY A 228 -0.71 -12.76 -7.30
C GLY A 228 -1.10 -12.03 -8.58
N ASP A 229 -2.06 -12.58 -9.33
CA ASP A 229 -2.63 -11.94 -10.53
C ASP A 229 -3.62 -10.83 -10.13
N ILE A 230 -3.34 -9.60 -10.55
CA ILE A 230 -4.18 -8.43 -10.26
C ILE A 230 -5.53 -8.47 -10.99
N THR A 231 -5.63 -9.20 -12.10
CA THR A 231 -6.87 -9.36 -12.88
C THR A 231 -7.83 -10.25 -12.11
N ILE A 232 -7.37 -11.43 -11.68
CA ILE A 232 -8.15 -12.35 -10.84
C ILE A 232 -8.58 -11.64 -9.55
N PHE A 233 -7.66 -10.89 -8.91
CA PHE A 233 -7.98 -10.11 -7.72
C PHE A 233 -9.17 -9.15 -7.93
N LYS A 234 -9.15 -8.39 -9.04
CA LYS A 234 -10.22 -7.43 -9.35
C LYS A 234 -11.53 -8.12 -9.68
N GLU A 235 -11.49 -9.20 -10.44
CA GLU A 235 -12.69 -9.98 -10.77
C GLU A 235 -13.37 -10.53 -9.52
N GLN A 236 -12.61 -11.00 -8.53
CA GLN A 236 -13.22 -11.47 -7.28
C GLN A 236 -13.70 -10.33 -6.38
N LEU A 237 -13.01 -9.18 -6.38
CA LEU A 237 -13.39 -8.01 -5.58
C LEU A 237 -14.67 -7.31 -6.08
N GLU A 238 -14.98 -7.43 -7.37
CA GLU A 238 -16.15 -6.78 -8.00
C GLU A 238 -17.42 -7.65 -7.99
N ARG A 239 -17.36 -8.90 -7.52
CA ARG A 239 -18.49 -9.84 -7.44
C ARG A 239 -19.26 -9.70 -6.12
#